data_AF-A0A6M8VU56-F1
#
_entry.id   AF-A0A6M8VU56-F1
#
_cell.length_a   1.000
_cell.length_b   1.000
_cell.length_c   1.000
_cell.angle_alpha   90.00
_cell.angle_beta   90.00
_cell.angle_gamma   90.00
#
_symmetry.space_group_name_H-M   'P 1'
#
loop_
_entity.id
_entity.type
_entity.pdbx_description
1 polymer ?
#
loop_
_entity_poly.entity_id
_entity_poly.type
_entity_poly.pdbx_seq_one_letter_code
_entity_poly.pdbx_strand_id
1 'polypeptide(L)'
;MRLPREQSVFDHVVLTASNEGQAAAYRAELAHRGLHARSTPAATVVPDPRGRRVGSGLSTLLALESLAETWGREAEARGAPPADAASLFRDRHVCVIHAGGDSKRLPAYAAHGKIFTPLPIDAPDPRHATLFDLLLEDFSRIPLPAEGRVVIATGDVYLDLGKHPRGFDSPGIVGVAWASSPERGREARGLPR
;
A
#
# COMPACT_ATOMS: atom_id res chain seq x y z
N MET A 1 -16.70 5.92 -10.27
CA MET A 1 -15.39 5.60 -9.67
C MET A 1 -14.56 4.75 -10.64
N ARG A 2 -13.95 5.36 -11.67
CA ARG A 2 -12.82 4.74 -12.39
C ARG A 2 -11.59 5.38 -11.76
N LEU A 3 -10.58 4.61 -11.37
CA LEU A 3 -9.23 5.04 -11.69
C LEU A 3 -9.03 4.57 -13.12
N PRO A 4 -9.13 5.44 -14.15
CA PRO A 4 -8.56 5.07 -15.43
C PRO A 4 -7.12 4.68 -15.14
N ARG A 5 -6.64 3.57 -15.71
CA ARG A 5 -5.25 3.11 -15.57
C ARG A 5 -4.22 4.21 -15.90
N GLU A 6 -4.67 5.28 -16.55
CA GLU A 6 -3.94 6.48 -16.96
C GLU A 6 -3.88 7.61 -15.89
N GLN A 7 -4.47 7.46 -14.69
CA GLN A 7 -4.51 8.53 -13.66
C GLN A 7 -3.87 8.16 -12.30
N SER A 8 -3.31 6.96 -12.14
CA SER A 8 -2.54 6.66 -10.93
C SER A 8 -1.21 7.42 -11.00
N VAL A 9 -0.96 8.28 -10.01
CA VAL A 9 0.35 8.93 -9.84
C VAL A 9 1.44 7.93 -9.45
N PHE A 10 1.05 6.75 -8.95
CA PHE A 10 1.97 5.68 -8.58
C PHE A 10 2.40 4.85 -9.79
N ASP A 11 3.67 4.49 -9.83
CA ASP A 11 4.24 3.48 -10.73
C ASP A 11 4.06 2.08 -10.16
N HIS A 12 4.10 1.94 -8.83
CA HIS A 12 4.03 0.65 -8.15
C HIS A 12 3.24 0.70 -6.85
N VAL A 13 2.37 -0.28 -6.63
CA VAL A 13 1.62 -0.49 -5.38
C VAL A 13 2.07 -1.80 -4.75
N VAL A 14 2.44 -1.75 -3.47
CA VAL A 14 2.84 -2.92 -2.68
C VAL A 14 1.85 -3.13 -1.55
N LEU A 15 1.27 -4.32 -1.46
CA LEU A 15 0.52 -4.76 -0.30
C LEU A 15 1.39 -5.65 0.58
N THR A 16 1.50 -5.35 1.88
CA THR A 16 2.11 -6.30 2.82
C THR A 16 1.05 -7.26 3.37
N ALA A 17 1.42 -8.53 3.54
CA ALA A 17 0.54 -9.57 4.08
C ALA A 17 1.20 -10.27 5.28
N SER A 18 0.44 -10.85 6.20
CA SER A 18 0.96 -11.52 7.39
C SER A 18 1.53 -12.91 7.13
N ASN A 19 1.17 -13.52 5.99
CA ASN A 19 1.66 -14.83 5.55
C ASN A 19 1.32 -15.06 4.07
N GLU A 20 1.81 -16.16 3.51
CA GLU A 20 1.58 -16.53 2.10
C GLU A 20 0.12 -16.82 1.76
N GLY A 21 -0.68 -17.38 2.68
CA GLY A 21 -2.09 -17.63 2.45
C GLY A 21 -2.86 -16.32 2.23
N GLN A 22 -2.61 -15.34 3.09
CA GLN A 22 -3.16 -13.99 2.92
C GLN A 22 -2.61 -13.31 1.66
N ALA A 23 -1.32 -13.49 1.36
CA ALA A 23 -0.75 -12.91 0.15
C ALA A 23 -1.37 -13.48 -1.14
N ALA A 24 -1.67 -14.79 -1.16
CA ALA A 24 -2.37 -15.42 -2.28
C ALA A 24 -3.78 -14.84 -2.48
N ALA A 25 -4.53 -14.64 -1.40
CA ALA A 25 -5.84 -13.98 -1.45
C ALA A 25 -5.72 -12.55 -2.00
N TYR A 26 -4.73 -11.77 -1.54
CA TYR A 26 -4.52 -10.40 -2.01
C TYR A 26 -4.11 -10.34 -3.48
N ARG A 27 -3.27 -11.26 -3.95
CA ARG A 27 -2.91 -11.37 -5.38
C ARG A 27 -4.15 -11.65 -6.23
N ALA A 28 -5.08 -12.49 -5.76
CA ALA A 28 -6.35 -12.74 -6.44
C ALA A 28 -7.21 -11.46 -6.48
N GLU A 29 -7.37 -10.75 -5.36
CA GLU A 29 -8.11 -9.48 -5.30
C GLU A 29 -7.54 -8.40 -6.24
N LEU A 30 -6.21 -8.28 -6.31
CA LEU A 30 -5.54 -7.38 -7.25
C LEU A 30 -5.76 -7.82 -8.71
N ALA A 31 -5.68 -9.12 -8.99
CA ALA A 31 -5.90 -9.65 -10.34
C ALA A 31 -7.33 -9.38 -10.85
N HIS A 32 -8.35 -9.44 -9.97
CA HIS A 32 -9.73 -9.06 -10.31
C HIS A 32 -9.89 -7.56 -10.66
N ARG A 33 -8.94 -6.72 -10.25
CA ARG A 33 -8.82 -5.30 -10.62
C ARG A 33 -7.91 -5.09 -11.83
N GLY A 34 -7.33 -6.17 -12.37
CA GLY A 34 -6.33 -6.14 -13.42
C GLY A 34 -5.01 -5.48 -12.97
N LEU A 35 -4.73 -5.52 -11.67
CA LEU A 35 -3.47 -5.08 -11.07
C LEU A 35 -2.56 -6.30 -10.87
N HIS A 36 -1.35 -6.23 -11.40
CA HIS A 36 -0.34 -7.29 -11.34
C HIS A 36 1.06 -6.71 -11.54
N ALA A 37 2.11 -7.53 -11.45
CA ALA A 37 3.50 -7.06 -11.55
C ALA A 37 3.90 -6.38 -12.88
N ARG A 38 3.00 -6.36 -13.87
CA ARG A 38 3.23 -5.76 -15.21
C ARG A 38 2.10 -4.80 -15.63
N SER A 39 1.18 -4.46 -14.72
CA SER A 39 0.15 -3.46 -14.99
C SER A 39 0.72 -2.06 -14.78
N THR A 40 -0.11 -1.04 -15.03
CA THR A 40 0.18 0.35 -14.68
C THR A 40 -0.98 0.87 -13.82
N PRO A 41 -0.76 1.15 -12.51
CA PRO A 41 0.46 0.87 -11.74
C PRO A 41 0.77 -0.63 -11.69
N ALA A 42 2.05 -1.00 -11.55
CA ALA A 42 2.41 -2.38 -11.23
C ALA A 42 2.00 -2.68 -9.79
N ALA A 43 1.65 -3.93 -9.49
CA ALA A 43 1.22 -4.31 -8.16
C ALA A 43 1.86 -5.61 -7.70
N THR A 44 2.38 -5.62 -6.48
CA THR A 44 2.99 -6.79 -5.84
C THR A 44 2.48 -6.96 -4.41
N VAL A 45 2.52 -8.22 -3.94
CA VAL A 45 2.17 -8.55 -2.56
C VAL A 45 3.36 -9.21 -1.89
N VAL A 46 3.79 -8.64 -0.77
CA VAL A 46 4.96 -9.06 0.00
C VAL A 46 4.50 -9.61 1.36
N PRO A 47 4.55 -10.94 1.57
CA PRO A 47 4.20 -11.54 2.84
C PRO A 47 5.34 -11.44 3.86
N ASP A 48 4.96 -11.43 5.13
CA ASP A 48 5.89 -11.59 6.24
C ASP A 48 6.58 -12.98 6.17
N PRO A 49 7.91 -13.05 6.35
CA PRO A 49 8.69 -14.24 6.11
C PRO A 49 8.36 -15.35 7.11
N ARG A 50 8.30 -16.59 6.60
CA ARG A 50 8.04 -17.80 7.40
C ARG A 50 6.73 -17.73 8.20
N GLY A 51 5.76 -16.93 7.76
CA GLY A 51 4.46 -16.75 8.43
C GLY A 51 4.57 -16.15 9.83
N ARG A 52 5.69 -15.51 10.16
CA ARG A 52 5.89 -14.83 11.44
C ARG A 52 5.81 -13.34 11.25
N ARG A 53 4.96 -12.71 12.05
CA ARG A 53 4.76 -11.27 11.98
C ARG A 53 6.04 -10.52 12.31
N VAL A 54 6.51 -9.68 11.39
CA VAL A 54 7.78 -8.94 11.54
C VAL A 54 7.59 -7.49 12.00
N GLY A 55 6.35 -7.01 12.04
CA GLY A 55 6.01 -5.62 12.38
C GLY A 55 6.16 -4.68 11.18
N SER A 56 5.48 -3.52 11.23
CA SER A 56 5.38 -2.61 10.08
C SER A 56 6.74 -2.13 9.58
N GLY A 57 7.67 -1.78 10.48
CA GLY A 57 9.01 -1.31 10.09
C GLY A 57 9.78 -2.33 9.23
N LEU A 58 9.81 -3.60 9.63
CA LEU A 58 10.49 -4.63 8.85
C LEU A 58 9.68 -5.02 7.60
N SER A 59 8.35 -5.05 7.67
CA SER A 59 7.52 -5.26 6.47
C SER A 59 7.76 -4.15 5.42
N THR A 60 8.01 -2.90 5.83
CA THR A 60 8.40 -1.81 4.92
C THR A 60 9.73 -2.10 4.25
N LEU A 61 10.75 -2.48 5.02
CA LEU A 61 12.08 -2.78 4.48
C LEU A 61 12.02 -3.93 3.47
N LEU A 62 11.29 -5.01 3.80
CA LEU A 62 11.10 -6.14 2.90
C LEU A 62 10.33 -5.75 1.61
N ALA A 63 9.35 -4.85 1.72
CA ALA A 63 8.66 -4.32 0.55
C ALA A 63 9.61 -3.54 -0.37
N LEU A 64 10.45 -2.67 0.20
CA LEU A 64 11.42 -1.88 -0.56
C LEU A 64 12.54 -2.77 -1.15
N GLU A 65 13.03 -3.74 -0.40
CA GLU A 65 14.01 -4.73 -0.86
C GLU A 65 13.47 -5.53 -2.04
N SER A 66 12.23 -6.03 -1.94
CA SER A 66 11.58 -6.77 -3.02
C SER A 66 11.48 -5.98 -4.32
N LEU A 67 11.20 -4.67 -4.23
CA LEU A 67 11.18 -3.78 -5.39
C LEU A 67 12.59 -3.52 -5.93
N ALA A 68 13.55 -3.19 -5.05
CA ALA A 68 14.93 -2.94 -5.43
C ALA A 68 15.55 -4.14 -6.16
N GLU A 69 15.33 -5.36 -5.64
CA GLU A 69 15.78 -6.58 -6.32
C GLU A 69 15.13 -6.76 -7.69
N THR A 70 13.82 -6.53 -7.78
CA THR A 70 13.07 -6.71 -9.04
C THR A 70 13.54 -5.71 -10.09
N TRP A 71 13.61 -4.42 -9.75
CA TRP A 71 14.06 -3.39 -10.66
C TRP A 71 15.55 -3.48 -10.97
N GLY A 72 16.37 -3.90 -10.01
CA GLY A 72 17.80 -4.18 -10.22
C GLY A 72 18.02 -5.26 -11.27
N ARG A 73 17.32 -6.41 -11.15
CA ARG A 73 17.35 -7.48 -12.15
C ARG A 73 16.84 -7.02 -13.52
N GLU A 74 15.78 -6.22 -13.55
CA GLU A 74 15.26 -5.66 -14.81
C GLU A 74 16.24 -4.69 -15.47
N ALA A 75 16.92 -3.85 -14.69
CA ALA A 75 17.94 -2.93 -15.18
C ALA A 75 19.15 -3.69 -15.72
N GLU A 76 19.63 -4.69 -14.99
CA GLU A 76 20.73 -5.58 -15.42
C GLU A 76 20.38 -6.32 -16.71
N ALA A 77 19.17 -6.87 -16.82
CA ALA A 77 18.69 -7.53 -18.04
C ALA A 77 18.62 -6.58 -19.26
N ARG A 78 18.54 -5.26 -19.04
CA ARG A 78 18.60 -4.22 -20.07
C ARG A 78 20.03 -3.69 -20.30
N GLY A 79 21.03 -4.25 -19.63
CA GLY A 79 22.44 -3.86 -19.74
C GLY A 79 22.81 -2.59 -19.00
N ALA A 80 21.98 -2.12 -18.06
CA ALA A 80 22.34 -0.98 -17.21
C ALA A 80 23.40 -1.38 -16.17
N PRO A 81 24.28 -0.44 -15.75
CA PRO A 81 25.25 -0.70 -14.69
C PRO A 81 24.55 -0.97 -13.35
N PRO A 82 25.24 -1.62 -12.39
CA PRO A 82 24.72 -1.80 -11.04
C PRO A 82 24.28 -0.46 -10.43
N ALA A 83 23.03 -0.40 -10.00
CA ALA A 83 22.45 0.77 -9.33
C ALA A 83 22.33 0.49 -7.83
N ASP A 84 22.61 1.51 -7.01
CA ASP A 84 22.24 1.45 -5.60
C ASP A 84 20.71 1.51 -5.43
N ALA A 85 20.25 1.12 -4.24
CA ALA A 85 18.82 1.11 -3.93
C ALA A 85 18.19 2.50 -4.13
N ALA A 86 18.83 3.58 -3.67
CA ALA A 86 18.27 4.94 -3.78
C ALA A 86 18.03 5.35 -5.24
N SER A 87 18.94 5.01 -6.13
CA SER A 87 18.86 5.29 -7.57
C SER A 87 17.73 4.51 -8.24
N LEU A 88 17.43 3.29 -7.77
CA LEU A 88 16.30 2.51 -8.27
C LEU A 88 14.94 3.12 -7.92
N PHE A 89 14.83 3.95 -6.88
CA PHE A 89 13.58 4.63 -6.51
C PHE A 89 13.48 6.07 -7.04
N ARG A 90 14.53 6.59 -7.67
CA ARG A 90 14.51 7.93 -8.28
C ARG A 90 13.44 7.98 -9.37
N ASP A 91 12.72 9.10 -9.40
CA ASP A 91 11.65 9.43 -10.35
C ASP A 91 10.51 8.39 -10.37
N ARG A 92 10.34 7.63 -9.28
CA ARG A 92 9.28 6.62 -9.12
C ARG A 92 8.42 6.91 -7.91
N HIS A 93 7.11 6.81 -8.09
CA HIS A 93 6.11 6.86 -7.05
C HIS A 93 5.70 5.44 -6.63
N VAL A 94 5.89 5.12 -5.36
CA VAL A 94 5.56 3.83 -4.77
C VAL A 94 4.55 4.02 -3.65
N CYS A 95 3.47 3.24 -3.65
CA CYS A 95 2.54 3.15 -2.54
C CYS A 95 2.72 1.82 -1.82
N VAL A 96 3.20 1.83 -0.58
CA VAL A 96 3.26 0.66 0.30
C VAL A 96 2.09 0.73 1.27
N ILE A 97 1.16 -0.22 1.19
CA ILE A 97 0.02 -0.32 2.10
C ILE A 97 0.19 -1.56 2.99
N HIS A 98 0.32 -1.33 4.29
CA HIS A 98 0.39 -2.39 5.28
C HIS A 98 -0.98 -3.03 5.50
N ALA A 99 -1.19 -4.21 4.94
CA ALA A 99 -2.46 -4.94 5.05
C ALA A 99 -2.37 -6.22 5.91
N GLY A 100 -1.18 -6.54 6.45
CA GLY A 100 -0.90 -7.75 7.25
C GLY A 100 -1.53 -7.81 8.65
N GLY A 101 -2.71 -7.21 8.86
CA GLY A 101 -3.47 -7.32 10.10
C GLY A 101 -4.31 -8.60 10.14
N ASP A 102 -4.21 -9.36 11.24
CA ASP A 102 -4.93 -10.64 11.44
C ASP A 102 -6.47 -10.52 11.50
N SER A 103 -7.02 -9.30 11.43
CA SER A 103 -8.47 -9.04 11.49
C SER A 103 -9.17 -9.77 12.65
N LYS A 104 -8.50 -9.96 13.79
CA LYS A 104 -9.00 -10.75 14.94
C LYS A 104 -10.37 -10.32 15.47
N ARG A 105 -10.77 -9.08 15.19
CA ARG A 105 -12.06 -8.49 15.59
C ARG A 105 -13.15 -8.63 14.52
N LEU A 106 -12.84 -9.17 13.34
CA LEU A 106 -13.76 -9.39 12.23
C LEU A 106 -13.43 -10.72 11.51
N PRO A 107 -13.73 -11.88 12.13
CA PRO A 107 -13.28 -13.19 11.66
C PRO A 107 -13.73 -13.55 10.25
N ALA A 108 -14.91 -13.08 9.83
CA ALA A 108 -15.45 -13.27 8.49
C ALA A 108 -14.52 -12.74 7.37
N TYR A 109 -13.63 -11.80 7.69
CA TYR A 109 -12.68 -11.20 6.75
C TYR A 109 -11.23 -11.52 7.09
N ALA A 110 -10.96 -12.50 7.96
CA ALA A 110 -9.60 -12.88 8.33
C ALA A 110 -8.78 -13.38 7.12
N ALA A 111 -9.42 -14.14 6.22
CA ALA A 111 -8.78 -14.66 5.02
C ALA A 111 -8.52 -13.59 3.93
N HIS A 112 -9.46 -12.64 3.76
CA HIS A 112 -9.40 -11.60 2.72
C HIS A 112 -8.79 -10.27 3.21
N GLY A 113 -8.55 -10.14 4.52
CA GLY A 113 -8.06 -8.92 5.16
C GLY A 113 -9.09 -7.78 5.19
N LYS A 114 -8.95 -6.89 6.16
CA LYS A 114 -9.81 -5.69 6.24
C LYS A 114 -9.73 -4.81 4.99
N ILE A 115 -8.58 -4.79 4.33
CA ILE A 115 -8.33 -3.89 3.21
C ILE A 115 -9.26 -4.19 2.01
N PHE A 116 -9.70 -5.44 1.83
CA PHE A 116 -10.66 -5.83 0.78
C PHE A 116 -12.09 -5.97 1.32
N THR A 117 -12.38 -5.41 2.50
CA THR A 117 -13.75 -5.39 3.01
C THR A 117 -14.63 -4.53 2.09
N PRO A 118 -15.77 -5.04 1.61
CA PRO A 118 -16.69 -4.28 0.78
C PRO A 118 -17.31 -3.14 1.58
N LEU A 119 -17.51 -2.01 0.92
CA LEU A 119 -18.05 -0.78 1.46
C LEU A 119 -19.32 -0.40 0.70
N PRO A 120 -20.28 0.26 1.36
CA PRO A 120 -21.51 0.75 0.73
C PRO A 120 -21.22 2.05 -0.05
N ILE A 121 -20.39 1.96 -1.08
CA ILE A 121 -19.99 3.09 -1.93
C ILE A 121 -20.36 2.80 -3.39
N ASP A 122 -20.66 3.87 -4.13
CA ASP A 122 -21.01 3.77 -5.56
C ASP A 122 -19.75 3.49 -6.40
N ALA A 123 -19.54 2.22 -6.76
CA ALA A 123 -18.50 1.80 -7.67
C ALA A 123 -19.10 1.29 -9.00
N PRO A 124 -18.47 1.57 -10.17
CA PRO A 124 -18.89 1.01 -11.46
C PRO A 124 -18.90 -0.53 -11.47
N ASP A 125 -17.98 -1.14 -10.73
CA ASP A 125 -18.01 -2.55 -10.39
C ASP A 125 -18.14 -2.67 -8.86
N PRO A 126 -19.25 -3.21 -8.34
CA PRO A 126 -19.44 -3.39 -6.89
C PRO A 126 -18.34 -4.23 -6.22
N ARG A 127 -17.60 -5.05 -6.97
CA ARG A 127 -16.45 -5.81 -6.45
C ARG A 127 -15.22 -4.93 -6.17
N HIS A 128 -15.19 -3.73 -6.74
CA HIS A 128 -14.15 -2.71 -6.53
C HIS A 128 -14.63 -1.61 -5.57
N ALA A 129 -15.65 -1.90 -4.76
CA ALA A 129 -16.12 -1.04 -3.68
C ALA A 129 -15.45 -1.44 -2.36
N THR A 130 -14.12 -1.46 -2.26
CA THR A 130 -13.41 -1.86 -1.03
C THR A 130 -12.57 -0.74 -0.45
N LEU A 131 -12.07 -0.94 0.79
CA LEU A 131 -11.14 0.00 1.41
C LEU A 131 -9.85 0.18 0.59
N PHE A 132 -9.36 -0.88 -0.06
CA PHE A 132 -8.22 -0.79 -0.99
C PHE A 132 -8.49 0.23 -2.10
N ASP A 133 -9.67 0.16 -2.71
CA ASP A 133 -10.05 1.01 -3.83
C ASP A 133 -10.15 2.48 -3.40
N LEU A 134 -10.76 2.74 -2.23
CA LEU A 134 -10.81 4.08 -1.65
C LEU A 134 -9.43 4.63 -1.31
N LEU A 135 -8.55 3.84 -0.70
CA LEU A 135 -7.20 4.27 -0.33
C LEU A 135 -6.37 4.58 -1.57
N LEU A 136 -6.41 3.71 -2.58
CA LEU A 136 -5.65 3.93 -3.81
C LEU A 136 -6.15 5.18 -4.55
N GLU A 137 -7.46 5.41 -4.60
CA GLU A 137 -8.03 6.63 -5.20
C GLU A 137 -7.61 7.89 -4.44
N ASP A 138 -7.71 7.87 -3.11
CA ASP A 138 -7.37 8.99 -2.25
C ASP A 138 -5.88 9.34 -2.35
N PHE A 139 -5.01 8.35 -2.26
CA PHE A 139 -3.57 8.55 -2.38
C PHE A 139 -3.16 8.97 -3.79
N SER A 140 -3.90 8.57 -4.83
CA SER A 140 -3.62 9.02 -6.20
C SER A 140 -3.89 10.51 -6.42
N ARG A 141 -4.60 11.17 -5.48
CA ARG A 141 -4.84 12.61 -5.51
C ARG A 141 -3.80 13.42 -4.75
N ILE A 142 -2.86 12.75 -4.06
CA ILE A 142 -1.79 13.43 -3.34
C ILE A 142 -0.82 14.04 -4.37
N PRO A 143 -0.50 15.35 -4.27
CA PRO A 143 0.52 15.95 -5.13
C PRO A 143 1.90 15.42 -4.71
N LEU A 144 2.50 14.59 -5.57
CA LEU A 144 3.83 14.03 -5.34
C LEU A 144 4.89 14.78 -6.19
N PRO A 145 6.10 14.97 -5.65
CA PRO A 145 7.20 15.64 -6.35
C PRO A 145 7.76 14.75 -7.48
N ALA A 146 8.28 15.35 -8.55
CA ALA A 146 8.72 14.62 -9.75
C ALA A 146 9.89 13.66 -9.49
N GLU A 147 10.69 13.93 -8.46
CA GLU A 147 11.88 13.16 -8.06
C GLU A 147 11.54 11.75 -7.51
N GLY A 148 10.25 11.42 -7.40
CA GLY A 148 9.76 10.14 -6.91
C GLY A 148 9.48 10.16 -5.40
N ARG A 149 8.57 9.29 -4.96
CA ARG A 149 8.16 9.23 -3.56
C ARG A 149 7.60 7.88 -3.13
N VAL A 150 8.03 7.45 -1.95
CA VAL A 150 7.45 6.28 -1.28
C VAL A 150 6.42 6.76 -0.26
N VAL A 151 5.15 6.44 -0.52
CA VAL A 151 4.04 6.65 0.40
C VAL A 151 3.84 5.35 1.18
N ILE A 152 3.89 5.42 2.51
CA ILE A 152 3.67 4.28 3.40
C ILE A 152 2.39 4.52 4.18
N ALA A 153 1.42 3.61 4.06
CA ALA A 153 0.11 3.73 4.67
C ALA A 153 -0.30 2.43 5.39
N THR A 154 -1.27 2.54 6.28
CA THR A 154 -1.97 1.36 6.86
C THR A 154 -3.21 1.04 6.04
N GLY A 155 -3.51 -0.25 5.87
CA GLY A 155 -4.66 -0.74 5.12
C GLY A 155 -5.97 -0.77 5.91
N ASP A 156 -6.04 -0.12 7.07
CA ASP A 156 -7.23 -0.13 7.95
C ASP A 156 -7.68 1.27 8.44
N VAL A 157 -7.08 2.34 7.92
CA VAL A 157 -7.45 3.73 8.22
C VAL A 157 -7.59 4.51 6.92
N TYR A 158 -8.72 5.21 6.77
CA TYR A 158 -8.97 6.15 5.68
C TYR A 158 -8.93 7.59 6.23
N LEU A 159 -8.15 8.47 5.60
CA LEU A 159 -7.91 9.85 6.07
C LEU A 159 -8.37 10.94 5.10
N ASP A 160 -8.90 10.58 3.92
CA ASP A 160 -9.35 11.54 2.88
C ASP A 160 -8.27 12.59 2.55
N LEU A 161 -7.02 12.13 2.40
CA LEU A 161 -5.84 12.98 2.20
C LEU A 161 -5.91 13.75 0.89
N GLY A 162 -6.56 13.20 -0.14
CA GLY A 162 -6.76 13.84 -1.44
C GLY A 162 -7.54 15.15 -1.35
N LYS A 163 -8.36 15.35 -0.31
CA LYS A 163 -9.07 16.63 -0.04
C LYS A 163 -8.29 17.59 0.86
N HIS A 164 -7.16 17.14 1.41
CA HIS A 164 -6.32 17.92 2.30
C HIS A 164 -4.84 17.91 1.87
N PRO A 165 -4.53 18.25 0.60
CA PRO A 165 -3.15 18.20 0.10
C PRO A 165 -2.30 19.24 0.82
N ARG A 166 -1.36 18.80 1.67
CA ARG A 166 -0.39 19.69 2.33
C ARG A 166 0.99 19.04 2.43
N GLY A 167 1.99 19.69 1.81
CA GLY A 167 3.40 19.59 2.18
C GLY A 167 4.11 18.24 1.98
N PHE A 168 3.81 17.51 0.90
CA PHE A 168 4.49 16.24 0.57
C PHE A 168 5.79 16.42 -0.23
N ASP A 169 6.13 17.67 -0.56
CA ASP A 169 7.31 18.11 -1.29
C ASP A 169 8.55 18.31 -0.40
N SER A 170 8.38 18.27 0.92
CA SER A 170 9.48 18.45 1.86
C SER A 170 10.50 17.30 1.78
N PRO A 171 11.82 17.60 1.85
CA PRO A 171 12.85 16.57 1.86
C PRO A 171 12.79 15.73 3.14
N GLY A 172 13.27 14.48 3.08
CA GLY A 172 13.29 13.57 4.22
C GLY A 172 11.97 12.81 4.41
N ILE A 173 11.50 12.72 5.67
CA ILE A 173 10.28 11.98 6.04
C ILE A 173 9.18 12.97 6.43
N VAL A 174 8.03 12.88 5.78
CA VAL A 174 6.83 13.64 6.12
C VAL A 174 5.85 12.72 6.86
N GLY A 175 5.58 13.04 8.12
CA GLY A 175 4.58 12.35 8.93
C GLY A 175 3.21 12.99 8.78
N VAL A 176 2.18 12.20 8.48
CA VAL A 176 0.79 12.64 8.47
C VAL A 176 0.09 12.09 9.70
N ALA A 177 -0.60 12.95 10.43
CA ALA A 177 -1.39 12.58 11.59
C ALA A 177 -2.72 13.32 11.57
N TRP A 178 -3.77 12.66 12.09
CA TRP A 178 -5.06 13.29 12.32
C TRP A 178 -5.19 13.70 13.78
N ALA A 179 -5.43 14.98 14.04
CA ALA A 179 -5.63 15.47 15.40
C ALA A 179 -6.90 14.83 16.00
N SER A 180 -6.78 14.29 17.20
CA SER A 180 -7.88 13.65 17.91
C SER A 180 -7.76 13.92 19.41
N SER A 181 -8.88 13.78 20.12
CA SER A 181 -8.94 13.94 21.57
C SER A 181 -8.09 12.86 22.29
N PRO A 182 -7.39 13.19 23.40
CA PRO A 182 -6.63 12.20 24.17
C PRO A 182 -7.43 10.98 24.63
N GLU A 183 -8.74 11.11 24.83
CA GLU A 183 -9.67 10.05 25.22
C GLU A 183 -9.73 8.94 24.15
N ARG A 184 -9.91 9.33 22.87
CA ARG A 184 -9.86 8.41 21.71
C ARG A 184 -8.50 7.72 21.57
N GLY A 185 -7.41 8.39 21.96
CA GLY A 185 -6.07 7.79 21.97
C GLY A 185 -5.88 6.72 23.04
N ARG A 186 -6.66 6.77 24.15
CA ARG A 186 -6.62 5.78 25.23
C ARG A 186 -7.43 4.53 24.92
N GLU A 187 -8.58 4.66 24.28
CA GLU A 187 -9.40 3.51 23.83
C GLU A 187 -8.63 2.58 22.88
N ALA A 188 -7.72 3.12 22.07
CA ALA A 188 -6.86 2.33 21.20
C ALA A 188 -5.78 1.49 21.95
N ARG A 189 -5.45 1.84 23.20
CA ARG A 189 -4.47 1.13 24.05
C ARG A 189 -5.10 0.26 25.15
N GLY A 190 -6.41 0.41 25.39
CA GLY A 190 -7.15 -0.27 26.45
C GLY A 190 -7.98 -1.43 25.95
N LEU A 191 -7.35 -2.56 25.61
CA LEU A 191 -8.02 -3.86 25.63
C LEU A 191 -7.19 -4.81 26.51
N PRO A 192 -7.83 -5.56 27.42
CA PRO A 192 -7.12 -6.45 28.34
C PRO A 192 -6.26 -7.46 27.57
N ARG A 193 -5.04 -7.69 28.08
CA ARG A 193 -4.10 -8.70 27.57
C ARG A 193 -4.65 -10.11 27.74
#